data_AF-A0AAN3A7I0-F1
#
_entry.id   AF-A0AAN3A7I0-F1
#
_cell.length_a   1.000
_cell.length_b   1.000
_cell.length_c   1.000
_cell.angle_alpha   90.00
_cell.angle_beta   90.00
_cell.angle_gamma   90.00
#
_symmetry.space_group_name_H-M   'P 1'
#
loop_
_entity.id
_entity.type
_entity.pdbx_description
1 polymer ?
#
loop_
_entity_poly.entity_id
_entity_poly.type
_entity_poly.pdbx_seq_one_letter_code
_entity_poly.pdbx_strand_id
1 'polypeptide(L)'
;MSTEKEVVDFATVYLKGTNQGCYTDEKGIYHLKTTAGEYTLVVSAIGYQTVEKKVKLAKGERIKVNVTIAPAVKELGEVLVTTSGVGRVNQSAFNAVAIDAKKLHNSTQTLAGALTKVPGVKLRESGGVGADMQLYIDGFSGKHVKIFIDGIPQEGAGAAFDLNNVPINFADRIEVYKGVVPVGFGTDAIGGVVNM
;
A
#
# COMPACT_ATOMS: atom_id res chain seq x y z
N MET A 1 -18.07 -29.99 13.68
CA MET A 1 -17.55 -28.64 14.01
C MET A 1 -17.48 -27.90 12.68
N SER A 2 -18.27 -26.83 12.50
CA SER A 2 -18.63 -26.12 11.23
C SER A 2 -17.60 -26.26 10.10
N THR A 3 -17.85 -26.79 8.90
CA THR A 3 -19.06 -27.14 8.10
C THR A 3 -20.02 -26.02 7.73
N GLU A 4 -19.51 -24.88 7.28
CA GLU A 4 -20.29 -23.94 6.48
C GLU A 4 -19.79 -23.98 5.03
N LYS A 5 -20.33 -24.93 4.25
CA LYS A 5 -20.38 -24.82 2.78
C LYS A 5 -21.57 -23.92 2.46
N GLU A 6 -21.41 -22.61 2.65
CA GLU A 6 -22.44 -21.65 2.29
C GLU A 6 -22.69 -21.69 0.78
N VAL A 7 -23.96 -21.60 0.44
CA VAL A 7 -24.41 -21.57 -0.95
C VAL A 7 -24.23 -20.14 -1.44
N VAL A 8 -23.55 -19.96 -2.58
CA VAL A 8 -23.42 -18.65 -3.21
C VAL A 8 -24.51 -18.50 -4.27
N ASP A 9 -25.46 -17.63 -3.98
CA ASP A 9 -26.52 -17.20 -4.89
C ASP A 9 -25.98 -16.15 -5.88
N PHE A 10 -26.61 -16.09 -7.07
CA PHE A 10 -26.30 -15.10 -8.11
C PHE A 10 -24.83 -15.03 -8.57
N ALA A 11 -24.07 -16.11 -8.41
CA ALA A 11 -22.72 -16.23 -8.96
C ALA A 11 -22.80 -16.33 -10.49
N THR A 12 -21.91 -15.61 -11.17
CA THR A 12 -21.79 -15.65 -12.63
C THR A 12 -20.88 -16.82 -13.02
N VAL A 13 -21.40 -17.73 -13.85
CA VAL A 13 -20.70 -18.91 -14.36
C VAL A 13 -20.61 -18.81 -15.87
N TYR A 14 -19.41 -18.78 -16.44
CA TYR A 14 -19.23 -18.69 -17.90
C TYR A 14 -18.02 -19.49 -18.39
N LEU A 15 -17.99 -19.80 -19.69
CA LEU A 15 -16.87 -20.50 -20.32
C LEU A 15 -15.94 -19.47 -20.98
N LYS A 16 -14.70 -19.38 -20.49
CA LYS A 16 -13.68 -18.45 -20.97
C LYS A 16 -13.43 -18.65 -22.47
N GLY A 17 -13.50 -17.55 -23.22
CA GLY A 17 -13.35 -17.58 -24.68
C GLY A 17 -14.64 -17.89 -25.46
N THR A 18 -15.79 -18.02 -24.78
CA THR A 18 -17.10 -18.14 -25.42
C THR A 18 -18.08 -17.11 -24.85
N ASN A 19 -19.15 -16.79 -25.58
CA ASN A 19 -20.26 -15.98 -25.08
C ASN A 19 -21.32 -16.83 -24.32
N GLN A 20 -20.94 -18.00 -23.83
CA GLN A 20 -21.85 -18.90 -23.11
C GLN A 20 -21.62 -18.79 -21.61
N GLY A 21 -22.67 -18.41 -20.88
CA GLY A 21 -22.69 -18.32 -19.43
C GLY A 21 -24.11 -18.35 -18.86
N CYS A 22 -24.21 -18.54 -17.56
CA CYS A 22 -25.44 -18.56 -16.78
C CYS A 22 -25.16 -18.07 -15.35
N TYR A 23 -26.22 -17.75 -14.62
CA TYR A 23 -26.12 -17.43 -13.20
C TYR A 23 -26.49 -18.65 -12.35
N THR A 24 -25.97 -18.74 -11.12
CA THR A 24 -26.46 -19.71 -10.13
C THR A 24 -27.83 -19.26 -9.60
N ASP A 25 -28.70 -20.24 -9.35
CA ASP A 25 -29.99 -20.04 -8.69
C ASP A 25 -29.81 -19.81 -7.17
N GLU A 26 -30.88 -19.52 -6.43
CA GLU A 26 -30.87 -19.33 -4.96
C GLU A 26 -30.29 -20.54 -4.19
N LYS A 27 -30.27 -21.71 -4.83
CA LYS A 27 -29.69 -22.96 -4.31
C LYS A 27 -28.26 -23.22 -4.78
N GLY A 28 -27.61 -22.27 -5.46
CA GLY A 28 -26.24 -22.37 -5.98
C GLY A 28 -26.09 -23.32 -7.18
N ILE A 29 -27.20 -23.74 -7.79
CA ILE A 29 -27.20 -24.68 -8.93
C ILE A 29 -27.16 -23.88 -10.23
N TYR A 30 -26.32 -24.30 -11.17
CA TYR A 30 -26.23 -23.72 -12.50
C TYR A 30 -26.37 -24.79 -13.59
N HIS A 31 -26.92 -24.40 -14.73
CA HIS A 31 -27.07 -25.27 -15.90
C HIS A 31 -26.54 -24.56 -17.14
N LEU A 32 -25.40 -25.04 -17.65
CA LEU A 32 -24.78 -24.50 -18.85
C LEU A 32 -24.78 -25.55 -19.95
N LYS A 33 -25.44 -25.24 -21.07
CA LYS A 33 -25.42 -26.08 -22.28
C LYS A 33 -24.34 -25.55 -23.21
N THR A 34 -23.37 -26.41 -23.55
CA THR A 34 -22.29 -26.08 -24.49
C THR A 34 -22.00 -27.26 -25.41
N THR A 35 -21.24 -27.01 -26.48
CA THR A 35 -20.78 -28.04 -27.42
C THR A 35 -19.65 -28.88 -26.81
N ALA A 36 -19.33 -30.01 -27.43
CA ALA A 36 -18.19 -30.81 -27.00
C ALA A 36 -16.88 -30.04 -27.21
N GLY A 37 -15.98 -30.08 -26.23
CA GLY A 37 -14.73 -29.33 -26.27
C GLY A 37 -14.04 -29.23 -24.92
N GLU A 38 -12.83 -28.68 -24.93
CA GLU A 38 -12.11 -28.30 -23.72
C GLU A 38 -12.38 -26.83 -23.41
N TYR A 39 -12.89 -26.56 -22.21
CA TYR A 39 -13.23 -25.21 -21.79
C TYR A 39 -12.62 -24.90 -20.42
N THR A 40 -12.47 -23.61 -20.15
CA THR A 40 -12.18 -23.13 -18.80
C THR A 40 -13.45 -22.50 -18.25
N LEU A 41 -14.05 -23.18 -17.28
CA LEU A 41 -15.20 -22.68 -16.54
C LEU A 41 -14.71 -21.63 -15.54
N VAL A 42 -15.29 -20.45 -15.60
CA VAL A 42 -15.00 -19.34 -14.69
C VAL A 42 -16.22 -19.06 -13.84
N VAL A 43 -16.04 -19.06 -12.52
CA VAL A 43 -17.08 -18.73 -11.55
C VAL A 43 -16.64 -17.47 -10.79
N SER A 44 -17.48 -16.44 -10.81
CA SER A 44 -17.23 -15.16 -10.15
C SER A 44 -18.49 -14.69 -9.43
N ALA A 45 -18.34 -14.21 -8.20
CA ALA A 45 -19.43 -13.62 -7.42
C ALA A 45 -18.92 -12.39 -6.66
N ILE A 46 -19.81 -11.44 -6.39
CA ILE A 46 -19.46 -10.23 -5.65
C ILE A 46 -19.02 -10.63 -4.23
N GLY A 47 -17.83 -10.19 -3.83
CA GLY A 47 -17.27 -10.53 -2.51
C GLY A 47 -16.60 -11.91 -2.45
N TYR A 48 -16.43 -12.61 -3.58
CA TYR A 48 -15.74 -13.91 -3.68
C TYR A 48 -14.56 -13.87 -4.66
N GLN A 49 -13.58 -14.75 -4.46
CA GLN A 49 -12.47 -14.93 -5.40
C GLN A 49 -12.97 -15.64 -6.66
N THR A 50 -12.56 -15.14 -7.83
CA THR A 50 -12.85 -15.79 -9.11
C THR A 50 -12.07 -17.10 -9.22
N VAL A 51 -12.77 -18.21 -9.51
CA VAL A 51 -12.15 -19.52 -9.69
C VAL A 51 -12.25 -19.94 -11.15
N GLU A 52 -11.11 -20.33 -11.73
CA GLU A 52 -11.02 -20.92 -13.06
C GLU A 52 -10.79 -22.43 -12.96
N LYS A 53 -11.61 -23.23 -13.64
CA LYS A 53 -11.50 -24.70 -13.65
C LYS A 53 -11.59 -25.23 -15.06
N LYS A 54 -10.57 -25.99 -15.48
CA LYS A 54 -10.58 -26.68 -16.77
C LYS A 54 -11.58 -27.84 -16.74
N VAL A 55 -12.46 -27.88 -17.73
CA VAL A 55 -13.49 -28.89 -17.91
C VAL A 55 -13.42 -29.42 -19.33
N LYS A 56 -13.45 -30.75 -19.48
CA LYS A 56 -13.51 -31.40 -20.79
C LYS A 56 -14.91 -31.98 -20.94
N LEU A 57 -15.65 -31.57 -21.96
CA LEU A 57 -17.00 -32.05 -22.22
C LEU A 57 -17.00 -32.94 -23.47
N ALA A 58 -17.33 -34.22 -23.31
CA ALA A 58 -17.54 -35.11 -24.45
C ALA A 58 -18.93 -34.89 -25.07
N LYS A 59 -19.10 -35.27 -26.34
CA LYS A 59 -20.32 -35.04 -27.11
C LYS A 59 -21.51 -35.80 -26.48
N GLY A 60 -22.50 -35.05 -26.00
CA GLY A 60 -23.74 -35.59 -25.40
C GLY A 60 -23.62 -35.97 -23.92
N GLU A 61 -22.48 -35.72 -23.27
CA GLU A 61 -22.26 -36.03 -21.86
C GLU A 61 -22.77 -34.90 -20.96
N ARG A 62 -23.35 -35.25 -19.80
CA ARG A 62 -23.67 -34.31 -18.73
C ARG A 62 -22.67 -34.48 -17.60
N ILE A 63 -21.83 -33.47 -17.40
CA ILE A 63 -20.83 -33.47 -16.32
C ILE A 63 -21.32 -32.60 -15.17
N LYS A 64 -21.30 -33.15 -13.96
CA LYS A 64 -21.52 -32.39 -12.73
C LYS A 64 -20.19 -31.88 -12.21
N VAL A 65 -19.99 -30.56 -12.25
CA VAL A 65 -18.79 -29.92 -11.74
C VAL A 65 -19.16 -29.15 -10.48
N ASN A 66 -18.62 -29.55 -9.34
CA ASN A 66 -18.71 -28.75 -8.13
C ASN A 66 -17.54 -27.76 -8.11
N VAL A 67 -17.83 -26.49 -7.89
CA VAL A 67 -16.85 -25.41 -7.73
C VAL A 67 -17.09 -24.78 -6.36
N THR A 68 -16.02 -24.63 -5.60
CA THR A 68 -16.03 -23.93 -4.31
C THR A 68 -15.23 -22.66 -4.50
N ILE A 69 -15.83 -21.53 -4.17
CA ILE A 69 -15.19 -20.21 -4.22
C ILE A 69 -14.98 -19.73 -2.79
N ALA A 70 -13.82 -19.14 -2.52
CA ALA A 70 -13.53 -18.56 -1.21
C ALA A 70 -14.03 -17.10 -1.19
N PRO A 71 -14.53 -16.59 -0.05
CA PRO A 71 -14.80 -15.16 0.09
C PRO A 71 -13.52 -14.39 -0.26
N ALA A 72 -13.67 -13.39 -1.12
CA ALA A 72 -12.64 -12.40 -1.35
C ALA A 72 -12.67 -11.49 -0.13
N VAL A 73 -12.06 -11.96 0.95
CA VAL A 73 -11.51 -11.05 1.94
C VAL A 73 -10.52 -10.23 1.15
N LYS A 74 -10.92 -9.00 0.85
CA LYS A 74 -10.06 -8.01 0.24
C LYS A 74 -9.05 -7.61 1.31
N GLU A 75 -8.17 -8.53 1.68
CA GLU A 75 -6.86 -8.15 2.17
C GLU A 75 -6.26 -7.37 1.01
N LEU A 76 -6.04 -6.08 1.25
CA LEU A 76 -5.22 -5.26 0.36
C LEU A 76 -3.96 -6.07 0.15
N GLY A 77 -3.78 -6.57 -1.07
CA GLY A 77 -2.74 -7.53 -1.39
C GLY A 77 -1.45 -7.05 -0.77
N GLU A 78 -0.85 -7.91 0.05
CA GLU A 78 0.54 -7.82 0.39
C GLU A 78 1.28 -7.74 -0.94
N VAL A 79 1.65 -6.53 -1.33
CA VAL A 79 2.60 -6.35 -2.39
C VAL A 79 3.84 -7.01 -1.79
N LEU A 80 4.29 -8.11 -2.41
CA LEU A 80 5.60 -8.67 -2.20
C LEU A 80 6.62 -7.61 -2.66
N VAL A 81 6.74 -6.54 -1.89
CA VAL A 81 7.76 -5.52 -2.05
C VAL A 81 8.99 -6.17 -1.48
N THR A 82 9.85 -6.68 -2.36
CA THR A 82 11.25 -6.93 -2.04
C THR A 82 11.74 -5.71 -1.26
N THR A 83 11.92 -5.90 0.04
CA THR A 83 11.90 -4.85 1.06
C THR A 83 12.79 -3.67 0.71
N SER A 84 12.20 -2.55 0.30
CA SER A 84 12.74 -1.23 0.60
C SER A 84 11.99 -0.73 1.84
N GLY A 85 12.71 -0.33 2.89
CA GLY A 85 12.13 0.05 4.20
C GLY A 85 10.99 1.08 4.13
N VAL A 86 10.92 1.83 3.02
CA VAL A 86 9.90 2.82 2.67
C VAL A 86 8.47 2.24 2.66
N GLY A 87 8.28 1.01 2.13
CA GLY A 87 6.95 0.39 2.06
C GLY A 87 6.38 0.04 3.44
N ARG A 88 7.25 -0.43 4.35
CA ARG A 88 6.88 -0.82 5.72
C ARG A 88 6.46 0.37 6.58
N VAL A 89 7.06 1.54 6.35
CA VAL A 89 6.75 2.77 7.09
C VAL A 89 5.39 3.33 6.67
N ASN A 90 5.10 3.38 5.37
CA ASN A 90 3.80 3.82 4.83
C ASN A 90 2.62 2.92 5.25
N GLN A 91 2.87 1.64 5.55
CA GLN A 91 1.87 0.68 6.03
C GLN A 91 1.87 0.50 7.56
N SER A 92 2.66 1.29 8.29
CA SER A 92 2.71 1.18 9.74
C SER A 92 1.41 1.69 10.38
N ALA A 93 1.12 1.23 11.60
CA ALA A 93 0.00 1.76 12.40
C ALA A 93 0.21 3.23 12.81
N PHE A 94 1.37 3.80 12.50
CA PHE A 94 1.69 5.21 12.69
C PHE A 94 1.33 6.00 11.45
N ASN A 95 0.91 7.25 11.63
CA ASN A 95 0.69 8.18 10.52
C ASN A 95 2.06 8.62 9.96
N ALA A 96 2.65 7.77 9.12
CA ALA A 96 4.00 7.92 8.62
C ALA A 96 4.05 7.94 7.10
N VAL A 97 4.94 8.77 6.55
CA VAL A 97 5.21 8.88 5.12
C VAL A 97 6.69 8.68 4.88
N ALA A 98 7.05 7.74 4.01
CA ALA A 98 8.43 7.53 3.61
C ALA A 98 8.67 7.92 2.14
N ILE A 99 9.76 8.63 1.90
CA ILE A 99 10.29 8.99 0.59
C ILE A 99 11.51 8.12 0.32
N ASP A 100 11.54 7.50 -0.87
CA ASP A 100 12.72 6.82 -1.39
C ASP A 100 13.66 7.86 -2.02
N ALA A 101 14.70 8.25 -1.28
CA ALA A 101 15.61 9.30 -1.69
C ALA A 101 16.49 8.85 -2.88
N LYS A 102 16.74 7.54 -3.05
CA LYS A 102 17.51 6.99 -4.19
C LYS A 102 16.92 7.37 -5.54
N LYS A 103 15.59 7.46 -5.63
CA LYS A 103 14.90 7.90 -6.86
C LYS A 103 15.16 9.36 -7.21
N LEU A 104 15.62 10.15 -6.25
CA LEU A 104 15.90 11.57 -6.39
C LEU A 104 17.41 11.88 -6.49
N HIS A 105 18.29 10.88 -6.44
CA HIS A 105 19.75 11.08 -6.51
C HIS A 105 20.22 11.75 -7.82
N ASN A 106 19.47 11.58 -8.91
CA ASN A 106 19.74 12.24 -10.19
C ASN A 106 19.10 13.64 -10.30
N SER A 107 18.60 14.20 -9.20
CA SER A 107 18.02 15.54 -9.15
C SER A 107 18.90 16.50 -8.36
N THR A 108 18.76 17.80 -8.61
CA THR A 108 19.43 18.87 -7.84
C THR A 108 18.67 19.23 -6.55
N GLN A 109 17.81 18.34 -6.06
CA GLN A 109 17.00 18.61 -4.86
C GLN A 109 17.81 18.43 -3.58
N THR A 110 17.37 19.15 -2.55
CA THR A 110 17.89 19.09 -1.19
C THR A 110 16.99 18.20 -0.34
N LEU A 111 17.46 17.78 0.84
CA LEU A 111 16.63 17.00 1.78
C LEU A 111 15.35 17.77 2.16
N ALA A 112 15.47 19.07 2.41
CA ALA A 112 14.34 19.95 2.66
C ALA A 112 13.38 20.03 1.47
N GLY A 113 13.89 20.16 0.25
CA GLY A 113 13.08 20.14 -0.96
C GLY A 113 12.28 18.84 -1.12
N ALA A 114 12.90 17.69 -0.79
CA ALA A 114 12.19 16.42 -0.79
C ALA A 114 11.10 16.36 0.30
N LEU A 115 11.35 16.89 1.50
CA LEU A 115 10.38 16.94 2.60
C LEU A 115 9.12 17.74 2.25
N THR A 116 9.21 18.78 1.44
CA THR A 116 8.01 19.56 1.01
C THR A 116 7.02 18.73 0.17
N LYS A 117 7.43 17.58 -0.37
CA LYS A 117 6.54 16.66 -1.09
C LYS A 117 5.66 15.83 -0.14
N VAL A 118 5.97 15.81 1.16
CA VAL A 118 5.20 15.07 2.16
C VAL A 118 3.95 15.87 2.55
N PRO A 119 2.74 15.28 2.46
CA PRO A 119 1.52 15.96 2.89
C PRO A 119 1.55 16.33 4.37
N GLY A 120 1.26 17.60 4.67
CA GLY A 120 1.29 18.16 6.02
C GLY A 120 2.63 18.76 6.42
N VAL A 121 3.68 18.55 5.63
CA VAL A 121 4.99 19.15 5.85
C VAL A 121 5.09 20.48 5.09
N LYS A 122 5.50 21.53 5.80
CA LYS A 122 5.80 22.84 5.21
C LYS A 122 7.16 23.30 5.66
N LEU A 123 7.87 23.95 4.75
CA LEU A 123 9.12 24.60 5.03
C LEU A 123 8.92 26.11 5.02
N ARG A 124 9.47 26.80 6.01
CA ARG A 124 9.61 28.25 5.98
C ARG A 124 11.08 28.61 6.09
N GLU A 125 11.53 29.42 5.15
CA GLU A 125 12.89 29.94 5.13
C GLU A 125 12.85 31.42 5.45
N SER A 126 13.75 31.87 6.31
CA SER A 126 13.88 33.28 6.69
C SER A 126 14.98 33.99 5.90
N GLY A 127 15.03 33.78 4.57
CA GLY A 127 16.03 34.42 3.70
C GLY A 127 16.30 33.64 2.43
N GLY A 128 17.53 33.77 1.90
CA GLY A 128 18.04 33.01 0.76
C GLY A 128 18.71 31.69 1.17
N VAL A 129 19.48 31.11 0.25
CA VAL A 129 20.25 29.88 0.51
C VAL A 129 21.13 30.01 1.76
N GLY A 130 21.08 29.04 2.67
CA GLY A 130 21.79 29.08 3.95
C GLY A 130 21.13 29.91 5.06
N ALA A 131 19.95 30.47 4.83
CA ALA A 131 19.18 31.14 5.88
C ALA A 131 18.48 30.15 6.82
N ASP A 132 18.14 30.64 8.01
CA ASP A 132 17.43 29.84 9.02
C ASP A 132 16.12 29.28 8.45
N MET A 133 15.91 28.00 8.70
CA MET A 133 14.82 27.22 8.15
C MET A 133 14.01 26.61 9.28
N GLN A 134 12.70 26.76 9.22
CA GLN A 134 11.77 26.18 10.16
C GLN A 134 10.85 25.18 9.47
N LEU A 135 10.97 23.91 9.90
CA LEU A 135 10.10 22.82 9.46
C LEU A 135 8.80 22.85 10.27
N TYR A 136 7.69 22.73 9.56
CA TYR A 136 6.35 22.59 10.12
C TYR A 136 5.75 21.25 9.71
N ILE A 137 5.16 20.53 10.66
CA ILE A 137 4.40 19.30 10.43
C ILE A 137 3.02 19.49 11.05
N ASP A 138 1.97 19.47 10.23
CA ASP A 138 0.57 19.65 10.65
C ASP A 138 0.35 20.86 11.59
N GLY A 139 1.16 21.92 11.40
CA GLY A 139 1.10 23.16 12.17
C GLY A 139 2.08 23.24 13.36
N PHE A 140 2.70 22.14 13.76
CA PHE A 140 3.74 22.12 14.80
C PHE A 140 5.12 22.44 14.23
N SER A 141 5.97 23.12 15.00
CA SER A 141 7.36 23.42 14.63
C SER A 141 8.28 23.57 15.85
N GLY A 142 9.56 23.80 15.58
CA GLY A 142 10.58 23.98 16.62
C GLY A 142 10.72 22.73 17.46
N LYS A 143 10.72 22.87 18.80
CA LYS A 143 10.86 21.75 19.74
C LYS A 143 9.82 20.62 19.60
N HIS A 144 8.69 20.89 18.95
CA HIS A 144 7.62 19.90 18.77
C HIS A 144 7.84 19.00 17.56
N VAL A 145 8.79 19.32 16.68
CA VAL A 145 9.18 18.50 15.53
C VAL A 145 10.66 18.19 15.67
N LYS A 146 11.01 16.90 15.65
CA LYS A 146 12.41 16.49 15.80
C LYS A 146 12.96 15.83 14.55
N ILE A 147 14.24 16.05 14.31
CA ILE A 147 14.97 15.50 13.17
C ILE A 147 15.98 14.50 13.70
N PHE A 148 16.07 13.36 13.04
CA PHE A 148 16.97 12.26 13.32
C PHE A 148 17.73 11.91 12.05
N ILE A 149 18.98 11.48 12.23
CA ILE A 149 19.80 10.88 11.19
C ILE A 149 20.18 9.51 11.70
N ASP A 150 19.81 8.46 10.96
CA ASP A 150 20.03 7.07 11.36
C ASP A 150 19.56 6.76 12.80
N GLY A 151 18.45 7.38 13.22
CA GLY A 151 17.89 7.21 14.57
C GLY A 151 18.60 8.00 15.69
N ILE A 152 19.59 8.84 15.36
CA ILE A 152 20.26 9.73 16.32
C ILE A 152 19.61 11.12 16.26
N PRO A 153 19.07 11.64 17.38
CA PRO A 153 18.43 12.94 17.42
C PRO A 153 19.46 14.04 17.13
N GLN A 154 19.11 14.97 16.24
CA GLN A 154 19.91 16.15 15.91
C GLN A 154 19.48 17.38 16.74
N GLU A 155 18.95 17.13 17.95
CA GLU A 155 18.54 18.20 18.87
C GLU A 155 19.72 19.12 19.19
N GLY A 156 19.49 20.43 19.13
CA GLY A 156 20.51 21.42 19.45
C GLY A 156 21.52 21.69 18.34
N ALA A 157 21.37 21.11 17.15
CA ALA A 157 22.19 21.48 16.00
C ALA A 157 21.98 22.96 15.56
N GLY A 158 20.89 23.60 16.01
CA GLY A 158 20.60 25.00 15.73
C GLY A 158 20.54 25.29 14.23
N ALA A 159 20.78 26.55 13.86
CA ALA A 159 20.95 26.97 12.46
C ALA A 159 22.13 26.28 11.73
N ALA A 160 22.90 25.41 12.41
CA ALA A 160 24.05 24.71 11.83
C ALA A 160 23.67 23.42 11.09
N PHE A 161 22.47 22.87 11.32
CA PHE A 161 21.95 21.77 10.50
C PHE A 161 20.85 22.27 9.57
N ASP A 162 21.28 22.77 8.42
CA ASP A 162 20.39 23.28 7.39
C ASP A 162 20.14 22.21 6.31
N LEU A 163 18.98 21.55 6.40
CA LEU A 163 18.50 20.59 5.42
C LEU A 163 18.38 21.18 4.01
N ASN A 164 18.35 22.51 3.87
CA ASN A 164 18.39 23.17 2.56
C ASN A 164 19.74 23.10 1.88
N ASN A 165 20.83 22.88 2.61
CA ASN A 165 22.17 22.79 2.02
C ASN A 165 22.65 21.35 1.88
N VAL A 166 21.91 20.38 2.44
CA VAL A 166 22.23 18.96 2.30
C VAL A 166 21.58 18.42 1.03
N PRO A 167 22.36 17.96 0.03
CA PRO A 167 21.78 17.39 -1.17
C PRO A 167 21.12 16.04 -0.87
N ILE A 168 20.07 15.70 -1.64
CA ILE A 168 19.25 14.50 -1.43
C ILE A 168 20.02 13.17 -1.57
N ASN A 169 21.21 13.21 -2.18
CA ASN A 169 22.07 12.04 -2.36
C ASN A 169 22.73 11.54 -1.07
N PHE A 170 22.72 12.33 0.01
CA PHE A 170 23.21 11.91 1.32
C PHE A 170 22.24 11.02 2.09
N ALA A 171 20.97 10.96 1.66
CA ALA A 171 19.97 10.09 2.26
C ALA A 171 19.62 8.94 1.31
N ASP A 172 19.42 7.76 1.90
CA ASP A 172 18.85 6.59 1.22
C ASP A 172 17.32 6.62 1.26
N ARG A 173 16.75 7.14 2.35
CA ARG A 173 15.31 7.34 2.55
C ARG A 173 15.07 8.50 3.50
N ILE A 174 13.87 9.04 3.47
CA ILE A 174 13.39 10.03 4.44
C ILE A 174 12.07 9.51 4.98
N GLU A 175 11.95 9.37 6.29
CA GLU A 175 10.75 8.91 6.98
C GLU A 175 10.18 10.05 7.82
N VAL A 176 8.90 10.35 7.64
CA VAL A 176 8.21 11.40 8.39
C VAL A 176 7.07 10.77 9.17
N TYR A 177 7.19 10.73 10.50
CA TYR A 177 6.16 10.28 11.44
C TYR A 177 5.42 11.51 11.96
N LYS A 178 4.08 11.51 11.86
CA LYS A 178 3.25 12.66 12.25
C LYS A 178 2.45 12.32 13.51
N GLY A 179 2.56 13.16 14.52
CA GLY A 179 1.89 12.94 15.80
C GLY A 179 2.49 11.78 16.60
N VAL A 180 1.98 10.56 16.39
CA VAL A 180 2.45 9.38 17.12
C VAL A 180 3.74 8.85 16.51
N VAL A 181 4.79 8.84 17.34
CA VAL A 181 6.14 8.44 16.93
C VAL A 181 6.49 7.06 17.49
N PRO A 182 7.26 6.24 16.76
CA PRO A 182 7.75 4.97 17.28
C PRO A 182 8.56 5.14 18.56
N VAL A 183 8.41 4.20 19.50
CA VAL A 183 9.11 4.20 20.80
C VAL A 183 10.63 4.27 20.68
N GLY A 184 11.20 3.79 19.56
CA GLY A 184 12.64 3.82 19.30
C GLY A 184 13.24 5.22 19.18
N PHE A 185 12.42 6.25 18.91
CA PHE A 185 12.89 7.64 18.86
C PHE A 185 12.94 8.31 20.25
N GLY A 186 12.34 7.70 21.28
CA GLY A 186 12.47 8.13 22.68
C GLY A 186 12.17 9.62 22.92
N THR A 187 11.21 10.20 22.21
CA THR A 187 11.05 11.65 22.08
C THR A 187 9.65 12.15 22.45
N ASP A 188 9.58 13.39 22.95
CA ASP A 188 8.37 14.16 23.26
C ASP A 188 7.90 15.06 22.08
N ALA A 189 8.30 14.74 20.85
CA ALA A 189 7.95 15.49 19.65
C ALA A 189 6.48 15.27 19.25
N ILE A 190 5.56 16.02 19.87
CA ILE A 190 4.10 15.89 19.64
C ILE A 190 3.69 16.23 18.20
N GLY A 191 4.46 17.07 17.50
CA GLY A 191 4.23 17.37 16.09
C GLY A 191 4.70 16.27 15.14
N GLY A 192 5.72 15.52 15.54
CA GLY A 192 6.25 14.41 14.76
C GLY A 192 7.77 14.37 14.66
N VAL A 193 8.25 13.40 13.90
CA VAL A 193 9.66 13.10 13.72
C VAL A 193 9.98 12.95 12.24
N VAL A 194 11.08 13.54 11.80
CA VAL A 194 11.72 13.24 10.52
C VAL A 194 12.98 12.43 10.79
N ASN A 195 13.12 11.28 10.14
CA ASN A 195 14.31 10.44 10.20
C ASN A 195 14.88 10.25 8.80
N MET A 196 16.19 10.31 8.64
CA MET A 196 16.88 10.18 7.36
C MET A 196 17.97 9.14 7.44
#